data_AF-A0A956KMG2-F1
#
_entry.id   AF-A0A956KMG2-F1
#
_cell.length_a   1.000
_cell.length_b   1.000
_cell.length_c   1.000
_cell.angle_alpha   90.00
_cell.angle_beta   90.00
_cell.angle_gamma   90.00
#
_symmetry.space_group_name_H-M   'P 1'
#
loop_
_entity.id
_entity.type
_entity.pdbx_description
1 polymer ?
#
loop_
_entity_poly.entity_id
_entity_poly.type
_entity_poly.pdbx_seq_one_letter_code
_entity_poly.pdbx_strand_id
1 'polypeptide(L)' 'MAETKAYGCGVKYADAGGEPQAKVGEAAPAFSLPDLDGKPVALADFAGKTVVLEWFNPDC' A
#
# COMPACT_ATOMS: atom_id res chain seq x y z
N MET A 1 14.41 -21.05 -3.51
CA MET A 1 13.10 -20.79 -4.14
C MET A 1 12.24 -20.19 -3.04
N ALA A 2 12.10 -18.87 -2.98
CA ALA A 2 11.34 -18.21 -1.93
C ALA A 2 9.84 -18.45 -2.17
N GLU A 3 9.17 -19.06 -1.21
CA GLU A 3 7.73 -19.32 -1.26
C GLU A 3 6.96 -18.00 -1.11
N THR A 4 6.26 -17.62 -2.17
CA THR A 4 5.26 -16.55 -2.15
C THR A 4 4.04 -17.03 -1.40
N LYS A 5 3.93 -16.68 -0.11
CA LYS A 5 2.72 -16.94 0.68
C LYS A 5 1.69 -15.85 0.37
N ALA A 6 0.65 -16.22 -0.38
CA ALA A 6 -0.46 -15.33 -0.69
C ALA A 6 -1.32 -15.10 0.56
N TYR A 7 -1.39 -13.85 1.01
CA TYR A 7 -2.39 -13.38 1.95
C TYR A 7 -3.06 -12.13 1.36
N GLY A 8 -4.39 -12.16 1.25
CA GLY A 8 -5.20 -11.12 0.59
C GLY A 8 -5.43 -11.34 -0.90
N CYS A 9 -6.46 -10.68 -1.45
CA CYS A 9 -7.02 -10.84 -2.80
C CYS A 9 -6.03 -10.62 -3.96
N GLY A 10 -5.07 -11.53 -4.14
CA GLY A 10 -4.18 -11.59 -5.31
C GLY A 10 -3.11 -10.50 -5.40
N VAL A 11 -2.93 -9.67 -4.36
CA VAL A 11 -1.91 -8.61 -4.35
C VAL A 11 -0.55 -9.24 -4.07
N LYS A 12 0.36 -9.19 -5.05
CA LYS A 12 1.76 -9.56 -4.86
C LYS A 12 2.41 -8.48 -3.98
N TYR A 13 2.72 -8.79 -2.74
CA TYR A 13 3.69 -8.00 -1.98
C TYR A 13 5.07 -8.30 -2.56
N ALA A 14 5.71 -7.29 -3.14
CA ALA A 14 7.10 -7.42 -3.56
C ALA A 14 7.96 -7.57 -2.30
N ASP A 15 8.69 -8.70 -2.20
CA ASP A 15 9.71 -8.89 -1.18
C ASP A 15 10.97 -8.10 -1.59
N ALA A 16 11.21 -7.03 -0.83
CA ALA A 16 12.47 -6.37 -0.50
C ALA A 16 13.38 -5.79 -1.60
N GLY A 17 13.41 -4.44 -1.65
CA GLY A 17 14.55 -3.68 -2.16
C GLY A 17 14.32 -2.18 -2.33
N GLY A 18 14.24 -1.41 -1.24
CA GLY A 18 14.38 0.06 -1.27
C GLY A 18 13.09 0.89 -1.26
N GLU A 19 12.03 0.45 -0.58
CA GLU A 19 10.85 1.29 -0.40
C GLU A 19 11.11 2.39 0.64
N PRO A 20 10.78 3.66 0.35
CA PRO A 20 11.00 4.74 1.29
C PRO A 20 10.19 4.51 2.56
N GLN A 21 10.85 4.56 3.71
CA GLN A 21 10.21 4.44 5.01
C GLN A 21 9.39 5.70 5.29
N ALA A 22 8.17 5.53 5.79
CA ALA A 22 7.36 6.65 6.25
C ALA A 22 8.05 7.32 7.45
N LYS A 23 8.26 8.63 7.35
CA LYS A 23 8.84 9.45 8.42
C LYS A 23 7.88 10.57 8.78
N VAL A 24 7.69 10.78 10.08
CA VAL A 24 6.79 11.81 10.59
C VAL A 24 7.29 13.19 10.15
N GLY A 25 6.39 14.02 9.62
CA GLY A 25 6.68 15.36 9.14
C GLY A 25 7.26 15.43 7.72
N GLU A 26 7.63 14.30 7.12
CA GLU A 26 7.98 14.21 5.70
C GLU A 26 6.75 13.84 4.86
N ALA A 27 6.84 14.04 3.54
CA ALA A 27 5.82 13.55 2.62
C ALA A 27 5.72 12.02 2.73
N ALA A 28 4.48 11.50 2.78
CA ALA A 28 4.26 10.07 2.81
C ALA A 28 4.81 9.40 1.53
N PRO A 29 5.41 8.20 1.64
CA PRO A 29 5.85 7.40 0.50
C PRO A 29 4.78 7.26 -0.57
N ALA A 30 5.15 7.45 -1.83
CA ALA A 30 4.24 7.23 -2.94
C ALA A 30 3.95 5.73 -3.09
N PHE A 31 2.68 5.39 -3.28
CA PHE A 31 2.24 4.05 -3.64
C PHE A 31 1.04 4.13 -4.59
N SER A 32 0.79 3.03 -5.29
CA SER A 32 -0.45 2.78 -6.01
C SER A 32 -0.89 1.34 -5.77
N LEU A 33 -2.16 1.16 -5.43
CA LEU A 33 -2.76 -0.14 -5.15
C LEU A 33 -4.09 -0.26 -5.91
N PRO A 34 -4.49 -1.47 -6.33
CA PRO A 34 -5.81 -1.69 -6.88
C PRO A 34 -6.89 -1.53 -5.81
N ASP A 35 -8.01 -0.92 -6.17
CA ASP A 35 -9.24 -0.99 -5.39
C ASP A 35 -9.95 -2.36 -5.55
N LEU A 36 -11.15 -2.50 -4.98
CA LEU A 36 -11.94 -3.73 -5.05
C LEU A 36 -12.42 -4.08 -6.47
N ASP A 37 -12.47 -3.11 -7.38
CA ASP A 37 -12.78 -3.31 -8.80
C ASP A 37 -11.51 -3.58 -9.63
N GLY A 38 -10.33 -3.57 -9.02
CA GLY A 38 -9.04 -3.68 -9.70
C GLY A 38 -8.53 -2.39 -10.35
N LYS A 39 -9.18 -1.25 -10.10
CA LYS A 39 -8.73 0.05 -10.64
C LYS A 39 -7.53 0.54 -9.82
N PRO A 40 -6.45 1.00 -10.46
CA PRO A 40 -5.32 1.56 -9.74
C PRO A 40 -5.73 2.88 -9.07
N VAL A 41 -5.45 3.00 -7.78
CA VAL A 41 -5.61 4.22 -6.97
C VAL A 41 -4.24 4.60 -6.44
N ALA A 42 -3.84 5.86 -6.58
CA ALA A 42 -2.57 6.38 -6.09
C ALA A 42 -2.78 7.36 -4.92
N LEU A 43 -1.81 7.42 -4.01
CA LEU A 43 -1.84 8.40 -2.92
C LEU A 43 -1.95 9.85 -3.44
N ALA A 44 -1.32 10.14 -4.58
CA ALA A 44 -1.32 11.46 -5.21
C ALA A 44 -2.72 11.92 -5.65
N ASP A 45 -3.65 11.00 -5.91
CA ASP A 45 -5.03 11.32 -6.31
C ASP A 45 -5.79 12.06 -5.21
N PHE A 46 -5.32 11.96 -3.96
CA PHE A 46 -5.91 12.61 -2.78
C PHE A 46 -5.19 13.89 -2.35
N ALA A 47 -4.30 14.44 -3.17
CA ALA A 47 -3.56 15.65 -2.84
C ALA A 47 -4.48 16.82 -2.43
N GLY A 48 -4.05 17.59 -1.43
CA GLY A 48 -4.83 18.71 -0.87
C GLY A 48 -5.95 18.30 0.09
N LYS A 49 -6.11 17.01 0.38
CA LYS A 49 -7.03 16.50 1.40
C LYS A 49 -6.25 15.98 2.61
N THR A 50 -6.90 15.98 3.78
CA THR A 50 -6.43 15.17 4.91
C THR A 50 -6.77 13.71 4.64
N VAL A 51 -5.76 12.83 4.73
CA VAL A 51 -5.86 11.41 4.42
C VAL A 51 -5.37 10.59 5.60
N VAL A 52 -6.07 9.51 5.94
CA VAL A 52 -5.64 8.49 6.91
C VAL A 52 -5.38 7.21 6.13
N LEU A 53 -4.20 6.61 6.33
CA LEU A 53 -3.86 5.30 5.78
C LEU A 53 -4.13 4.25 6.86
N GLU A 54 -5.11 3.39 6.61
CA GLU A 54 -5.51 2.32 7.51
C GLU A 54 -5.18 0.97 6.89
N TRP A 55 -4.50 0.13 7.66
CA TRP A 55 -4.29 -1.29 7.33
C TRP A 55 -5.23 -2.12 8.18
N PHE A 56 -6.19 -2.75 7.52
CA PHE A 56 -7.17 -3.58 8.17
C PHE A 56 -6.84 -5.06 7.99
N ASN A 57 -6.85 -5.82 9.08
CA ASN A 57 -6.82 -7.28 9.07
C ASN A 57 -8.06 -7.79 9.82
N PRO A 58 -9.02 -8.44 9.14
CA PRO A 58 -10.25 -8.93 9.77
C PRO A 58 -10.03 -10.04 10.80
N ASP A 59 -8.90 -10.74 10.72
CA ASP A 59 -8.57 -11.86 11.60
C ASP A 59 -7.68 -11.45 12.80
N CYS A 60 -7.37 -10.15 12.93
CA CYS A 60 -6.60 -9.59 14.06
C CYS A 60 -7.43 -9.44 15.34
#